data_AF-A0A928Q1N9-F1
#
_entry.id   AF-A0A928Q1N9-F1
#
_cell.length_a   1.000
_cell.length_b   1.000
_cell.length_c   1.000
_cell.angle_alpha   90.00
_cell.angle_beta   90.00
_cell.angle_gamma   90.00
#
_symmetry.space_group_name_H-M   'P 1'
#
loop_
_entity.id
_entity.type
_entity.pdbx_description
1 polymer ?
#
loop_
_entity_poly.entity_id
_entity_poly.type
_entity_poly.pdbx_seq_one_letter_code
_entity_poly.pdbx_strand_id
1 'polypeptide(L)' 'MCGYEHEHRNIASTAGREEVTALLEFTVKHNISHTGELSELAEKIKEFGNTKAAEKILSALEEYNKGNELLGEALEAVK' A
#
# COMPACT_ATOMS: atom_id res chain seq x y z
N MET A 1 -8.17 -16.34 14.88
CA MET A 1 -8.73 -14.97 14.86
C MET A 1 -7.78 -14.17 13.98
N CYS A 2 -8.16 -13.83 12.75
CA CYS A 2 -7.26 -13.10 11.83
C CYS A 2 -7.35 -11.62 12.20
N GLY A 3 -6.50 -11.18 13.15
CA GLY A 3 -6.38 -9.78 13.51
C GLY A 3 -5.48 -9.09 12.49
N TYR A 4 -6.03 -8.14 11.74
CA TYR A 4 -5.26 -7.27 10.88
C TYR A 4 -5.13 -5.93 11.62
N GLU A 5 -4.17 -5.86 12.54
CA GLU A 5 -3.83 -4.61 13.22
C GLU A 5 -2.85 -3.84 12.31
N HIS A 6 -3.29 -2.68 11.82
CA HIS A 6 -2.40 -1.71 11.18
C HIS A 6 -2.41 -0.42 11.99
N GLU A 7 -1.23 0.10 12.32
CA GLU A 7 -1.10 1.39 13.02
C GLU A 7 -0.87 2.52 12.01
N HIS A 8 -1.71 3.55 12.08
CA HIS A 8 -1.48 4.79 11.37
C HIS A 8 -0.70 5.77 12.23
N ARG A 9 0.50 6.16 11.78
CA ARG A 9 1.29 7.19 12.43
C ARG A 9 0.84 8.57 11.98
N ASN A 10 0.63 9.48 12.93
CA ASN A 10 0.42 10.89 12.63
C ASN A 10 1.77 11.57 12.34
N ILE A 11 1.82 12.38 11.28
CA ILE A 11 2.99 13.23 11.00
C ILE A 11 2.93 14.42 11.94
N ALA A 12 3.86 14.50 12.89
CA ALA A 12 3.96 15.67 13.75
C ALA A 12 4.30 16.91 12.91
N SER A 13 3.69 18.05 13.21
CA SER A 13 3.99 19.32 12.52
C SER A 13 5.43 19.80 12.71
N THR A 14 6.14 19.24 13.70
CA THR A 14 7.55 19.52 14.00
C THR A 14 8.50 18.42 13.50
N ALA A 15 8.02 17.46 12.69
CA ALA A 15 8.85 16.38 12.18
C ALA A 15 10.01 16.93 11.33
N GLY A 16 11.22 16.45 11.58
CA GLY A 16 12.41 16.80 10.81
C GLY A 16 12.44 16.11 9.44
N ARG A 17 13.32 16.57 8.54
CA ARG A 17 13.50 15.97 7.20
C ARG A 17 13.74 14.45 7.27
N GLU A 18 14.62 14.01 8.18
CA GLU A 18 14.97 12.60 8.34
C GLU A 18 13.76 11.76 8.78
N GLU A 19 12.94 12.27 9.72
CA GLU A 19 11.74 11.58 10.19
C GLU A 19 10.69 11.47 9.08
N VAL A 20 10.48 12.54 8.30
CA VAL A 20 9.55 12.54 7.16
C VAL A 20 10.03 11.59 6.05
N THR A 21 11.34 11.55 5.78
CA THR A 21 11.93 10.64 4.78
C THR A 21 11.81 9.18 5.21
N ALA A 22 12.12 8.89 6.48
CA ALA A 22 11.96 7.55 7.06
C ALA A 22 10.49 7.11 7.07
N LEU A 23 9.56 8.03 7.35
CA LEU A 23 8.14 7.74 7.28
C LEU A 23 7.68 7.46 5.84
N LEU A 24 8.13 8.26 4.86
CA LEU A 24 7.83 8.00 3.45
C LEU A 24 8.34 6.62 3.04
N GLU A 25 9.58 6.27 3.38
CA GLU A 25 10.15 4.95 3.12
C GLU A 25 9.30 3.82 3.73
N PHE A 26 8.88 3.98 4.98
CA PHE A 26 7.98 3.04 5.64
C PHE A 26 6.65 2.92 4.89
N THR A 27 6.02 4.04 4.53
CA THR A 27 4.73 4.05 3.83
C THR A 27 4.84 3.40 2.44
N VAL A 28 5.91 3.64 1.67
CA VAL A 28 6.11 2.98 0.37
C VAL A 28 6.18 1.46 0.55
N LYS A 29 6.99 0.98 1.50
CA LYS A 29 7.11 -0.46 1.77
C LYS A 29 5.78 -1.07 2.22
N HIS A 30 5.03 -0.36 3.07
CA HIS A 30 3.73 -0.80 3.57
C HIS A 30 2.69 -0.89 2.44
N ASN A 31 2.62 0.11 1.57
CA ASN A 31 1.72 0.09 0.42
C ASN A 31 2.03 -1.06 -0.55
N ILE A 32 3.31 -1.35 -0.79
CA ILE A 32 3.72 -2.53 -1.59
C ILE A 32 3.23 -3.83 -0.92
N SER A 33 3.37 -3.97 0.39
CA SER A 33 2.85 -5.14 1.12
C SER A 33 1.32 -5.28 0.93
N HIS A 34 0.57 -4.19 1.06
CA HIS A 34 -0.88 -4.21 0.86
C HIS A 34 -1.30 -4.61 -0.55
N THR A 35 -0.51 -4.28 -1.59
CA THR A 35 -0.81 -4.76 -2.95
C THR A 35 -0.71 -6.28 -3.05
N GLY A 36 0.22 -6.93 -2.32
CA GLY A 36 0.29 -8.39 -2.23
C GLY A 36 -0.96 -8.98 -1.57
N GLU A 37 -1.37 -8.43 -0.43
CA GLU A 37 -2.55 -8.91 0.30
C GLU A 37 -3.86 -8.71 -0.47
N LEU A 38 -3.98 -7.60 -1.19
CA LEU A 38 -5.12 -7.33 -2.06
C LEU A 38 -5.16 -8.32 -3.23
N SER A 39 -4.02 -8.78 -3.73
CA SER A 39 -3.96 -9.88 -4.72
C SER A 39 -4.51 -11.18 -4.14
N GLU A 40 -4.06 -11.58 -2.95
CA GLU A 40 -4.58 -12.76 -2.26
C GLU A 40 -6.09 -12.65 -1.96
N LEU A 41 -6.55 -11.45 -1.61
CA LEU A 41 -7.96 -11.18 -1.38
C LEU A 41 -8.78 -11.31 -2.67
N ALA A 42 -8.27 -10.81 -3.80
CA ALA A 42 -8.91 -10.97 -5.09
C ALA A 42 -9.07 -12.44 -5.49
N GLU A 43 -8.04 -13.26 -5.24
CA GLU A 43 -8.10 -14.72 -5.47
C GLU A 43 -9.20 -15.38 -4.62
N LYS A 44 -9.23 -15.11 -3.31
CA LYS A 44 -10.27 -15.66 -2.41
C LYS A 44 -11.68 -15.22 -2.80
N ILE A 45 -11.87 -13.96 -3.19
CA ILE A 45 -13.17 -13.43 -3.64
C ILE A 45 -13.62 -14.11 -4.94
N LYS A 46 -12.68 -14.43 -5.84
CA LYS A 46 -12.95 -15.20 -7.05
C LYS A 46 -13.34 -16.64 -6.73
N GLU A 47 -12.68 -17.29 -5.77
CA GLU A 47 -13.05 -18.63 -5.28
C GLU A 47 -14.47 -18.67 -4.69
N PHE A 48 -14.92 -17.58 -4.06
CA PHE A 48 -16.31 -17.43 -3.59
C PHE A 48 -17.32 -17.12 -4.73
N GLY A 49 -16.89 -17.17 -5.99
CA GLY A 49 -17.74 -16.99 -7.16
C GLY A 49 -17.99 -15.53 -7.56
N ASN A 50 -17.35 -14.57 -6.90
CA ASN A 50 -17.53 -13.15 -7.22
C ASN A 50 -16.41 -12.61 -8.12
N THR A 51 -16.32 -13.15 -9.34
CA THR A 51 -15.31 -12.78 -10.34
C THR A 51 -15.29 -11.28 -10.63
N LYS A 52 -16.46 -10.63 -10.70
CA LYS A 52 -16.56 -9.20 -10.99
C LYS A 52 -15.92 -8.34 -9.90
N ALA A 53 -16.07 -8.70 -8.63
CA ALA A 53 -15.41 -7.99 -7.54
C ALA A 53 -13.90 -8.24 -7.54
N ALA A 54 -13.47 -9.48 -7.79
CA ALA A 54 -12.05 -9.82 -7.92
C ALA A 54 -11.37 -9.03 -9.05
N GLU A 55 -11.99 -8.96 -10.23
CA GLU A 55 -11.49 -8.14 -11.36
C GLU A 55 -11.36 -6.66 -11.01
N LYS A 56 -12.30 -6.11 -10.23
CA LYS A 56 -12.20 -4.71 -9.76
C LYS A 56 -11.03 -4.50 -8.81
N ILE A 57 -10.73 -5.46 -7.95
CA ILE A 57 -9.56 -5.40 -7.06
C ILE A 57 -8.29 -5.48 -7.89
N LEU A 58 -8.21 -6.39 -8.86
CA LEU A 58 -7.07 -6.49 -9.78
C LEU A 58 -6.85 -5.18 -10.57
N SER A 59 -7.90 -4.53 -11.05
CA SER A 59 -7.77 -3.20 -11.68
C SER A 59 -7.28 -2.13 -10.70
N ALA A 60 -7.71 -2.17 -9.43
CA ALA A 60 -7.21 -1.24 -8.41
C ALA A 60 -5.72 -1.49 -8.09
N LEU A 61 -5.27 -2.75 -8.12
CA LEU A 61 -3.86 -3.10 -7.94
C LEU A 61 -2.96 -2.47 -9.00
N GLU A 62 -3.39 -2.42 -10.26
CA GLU A 62 -2.63 -1.74 -11.32
C GLU A 62 -2.41 -0.26 -11.00
N GLU A 63 -3.45 0.43 -10.52
CA GLU A 63 -3.34 1.84 -10.13
C GLU A 63 -2.50 2.03 -8.87
N TYR A 64 -2.60 1.12 -7.89
CA TYR A 64 -1.72 1.16 -6.70
C TYR A 64 -0.26 0.89 -7.04
N ASN A 65 0.03 -0.01 -7.97
CA ASN A 65 1.41 -0.26 -8.41
C ASN A 65 2.01 0.97 -9.09
N LYS A 66 1.27 1.67 -9.97
CA LYS A 66 1.69 2.97 -10.52
C LYS A 66 1.92 4.00 -9.43
N GLY A 67 1.02 4.05 -8.43
CA GLY A 67 1.18 4.91 -7.26
C GLY A 67 2.46 4.60 -6.48
N ASN A 68 2.78 3.31 -6.27
CA ASN A 68 3.98 2.87 -5.57
C ASN A 68 5.27 3.23 -6.33
N GLU A 69 5.26 3.16 -7.66
CA GLU A 69 6.37 3.63 -8.51
C GLU A 69 6.63 5.12 -8.28
N LEU A 70 5.59 5.96 -8.38
CA LEU A 70 5.69 7.40 -8.16
C LEU A 70 6.14 7.76 -6.73
N LEU A 71 5.66 7.01 -5.73
CA LEU A 71 6.10 7.18 -4.34
C LEU A 71 7.57 6.78 -4.15
N GLY A 72 8.04 5.76 -4.87
CA GLY A 72 9.45 5.37 -4.92
C GLY A 72 10.32 6.48 -5.51
N GLU A 73 9.91 7.07 -6.63
CA GLU A 73 10.59 8.22 -7.23
C GLU A 73 10.63 9.42 -6.27
N ALA A 74 9.51 9.71 -5.60
CA ALA A 74 9.44 10.77 -4.60
C ALA A 74 10.38 10.51 -3.42
N LEU A 75 10.48 9.26 -2.97
CA LEU A 75 11.41 8.85 -1.91
C LEU A 75 12.87 9.07 -2.33
N GLU A 76 13.26 8.67 -3.54
CA GLU A 76 14.62 8.90 -4.05
C GLU A 76 14.94 10.40 -4.19
N ALA A 77 13.95 11.24 -4.49
CA ALA A 77 14.15 12.68 -4.60
C ALA A 77 14.36 13.39 -3.24
N VAL A 78 13.95 12.77 -2.12
CA VAL A 78 14.06 13.37 -0.77
C VAL A 78 15.14 12.73 0.11
N LYS A 79 15.69 11.59 -0.30
CA LYS A 79 16.90 10.99 0.27
C LYS A 79 18.12 11.87 0.01
#